data_AF-A0A2N3FI61-F1
#
_entry.id   AF-A0A2N3FI61-F1
#
_cell.length_a   1.000
_cell.length_b   1.000
_cell.length_c   1.000
_cell.angle_alpha   90.00
_cell.angle_beta   90.00
_cell.angle_gamma   90.00
#
_symmetry.space_group_name_H-M   'P 1'
#
loop_
_entity.id
_entity.type
_entity.pdbx_description
1 polymer ?
#
loop_
_entity_poly.entity_id
_entity_poly.type
_entity_poly.pdbx_seq_one_letter_code
_entity_poly.pdbx_strand_id
1 'polypeptide(L)'
;MITTKGIQAQCDALVAARPRIRYTQDLKGRRTGVDLKRRRWVPGGKLDCSLSSAAINYLAGAPVNMANPLWNVNIVSRLVATGLYKRISVRQYKTLKALTAVLKPGDTMRGPGHVIVVRDGKRWVSWQGAVNGYRAPYMRSRGWTDVARLISPEEFQGRILAAKSRGKSYAKPMALLQQRSAFDGPRWAEFLAAWDRADKGMAITWEPAALVADVYVVLGAALKADGSVLEQFRRRLVLAKAALDRYPAAKVLITGGKARNGVTEAAAGKAWMVCAGIDPGRVLTEESASSTIGNALGSLPVLRRAGVTTYALVSDASHLRRAQVEFWAAQLQIETGENVQLKLRSVGVLGFNNYGQKAVATAAPVTALTRKAIVTEVATLLRLTQQYNQAL
;
A
#
# COMPACT_ATOMS: atom_id res chain seq x y z
N MET A 1 1.26 -2.03 -17.67
CA MET A 1 0.71 -2.32 -16.33
C MET A 1 -0.78 -2.56 -16.46
N ILE A 2 -1.33 -3.58 -15.79
CA ILE A 2 -2.78 -3.77 -15.81
C ILE A 2 -3.48 -2.87 -14.80
N THR A 3 -4.53 -2.18 -15.24
CA THR A 3 -5.43 -1.36 -14.42
C THR A 3 -6.86 -1.50 -14.92
N THR A 4 -7.83 -1.14 -14.08
CA THR A 4 -9.25 -1.07 -14.50
C THR A 4 -9.44 -0.11 -15.67
N LYS A 5 -8.81 1.07 -15.63
CA LYS A 5 -8.82 2.04 -16.75
C LYS A 5 -8.20 1.45 -18.02
N GLY A 6 -7.14 0.66 -17.91
CA GLY A 6 -6.53 -0.05 -19.03
C GLY A 6 -7.47 -1.07 -19.67
N ILE A 7 -8.18 -1.88 -18.85
CA ILE A 7 -9.21 -2.81 -19.33
C ILE A 7 -10.33 -2.05 -20.05
N GLN A 8 -10.79 -0.95 -19.44
CA GLN A 8 -11.80 -0.08 -20.00
C GLN A 8 -11.41 0.51 -21.37
N ALA A 9 -10.17 1.00 -21.50
CA ALA A 9 -9.66 1.51 -22.77
C ALA A 9 -9.60 0.41 -23.84
N GLN A 10 -9.25 -0.82 -23.48
CA GLN A 10 -9.25 -1.95 -24.41
C GLN A 10 -10.66 -2.40 -24.81
N CYS A 11 -11.63 -2.29 -23.90
CA CYS A 11 -13.05 -2.43 -24.24
C CYS A 11 -13.46 -1.39 -25.29
N ASP A 12 -13.17 -0.10 -25.07
CA ASP A 12 -13.49 0.98 -26.02
C ASP A 12 -12.82 0.76 -27.38
N ALA A 13 -11.53 0.42 -27.39
CA ALA A 13 -10.77 0.17 -28.60
C ALA A 13 -11.32 -1.00 -29.43
N LEU A 14 -11.72 -2.10 -28.77
CA LEU A 14 -12.32 -3.23 -29.46
C LEU A 14 -13.68 -2.85 -30.08
N VAL A 15 -14.54 -2.13 -29.34
CA VAL A 15 -15.84 -1.70 -29.85
C VAL A 15 -15.67 -0.74 -31.03
N ALA A 16 -14.71 0.19 -30.98
CA ALA A 16 -14.40 1.07 -32.09
C ALA A 16 -13.90 0.32 -33.33
N ALA A 17 -13.15 -0.79 -33.13
CA ALA A 17 -12.68 -1.65 -34.22
C ALA A 17 -13.75 -2.59 -34.79
N ARG A 18 -14.96 -2.64 -34.20
CA ARG A 18 -16.07 -3.53 -34.61
C ARG A 18 -16.36 -3.53 -36.12
N PRO A 19 -16.42 -2.39 -36.84
CA PRO A 19 -16.70 -2.42 -38.29
C PRO A 19 -15.69 -3.26 -39.09
N ARG A 20 -14.51 -3.51 -38.52
CA ARG A 20 -13.40 -4.21 -39.16
C ARG A 20 -13.13 -5.59 -38.56
N ILE A 21 -13.53 -5.87 -37.33
CA ILE A 21 -13.29 -7.18 -36.68
C ILE A 21 -14.56 -8.02 -36.68
N ARG A 22 -14.53 -9.19 -37.32
CA ARG A 22 -15.68 -10.09 -37.47
C ARG A 22 -15.77 -11.12 -36.34
N TYR A 23 -16.94 -11.73 -36.20
CA TYR A 23 -17.13 -12.86 -35.28
C TYR A 23 -16.81 -14.19 -35.97
N THR A 24 -16.16 -15.11 -35.26
CA THR A 24 -16.05 -16.52 -35.67
C THR A 24 -15.80 -17.43 -34.47
N GLN A 25 -16.31 -18.66 -34.49
CA GLN A 25 -16.00 -19.70 -33.50
C GLN A 25 -14.86 -20.63 -33.95
N ASP A 26 -14.37 -20.49 -35.18
CA ASP A 26 -13.25 -21.31 -35.69
C ASP A 26 -12.00 -21.06 -34.85
N LEU A 27 -11.44 -22.12 -34.25
CA LEU A 27 -10.36 -22.03 -33.26
C LEU A 27 -9.07 -21.43 -33.83
N LYS A 28 -8.80 -21.66 -35.13
CA LYS A 28 -7.63 -21.10 -35.83
C LYS A 28 -7.91 -19.66 -36.27
N GLY A 29 -9.02 -19.43 -36.96
CA GLY A 29 -9.40 -18.15 -37.55
C GLY A 29 -9.74 -17.06 -36.53
N ARG A 30 -10.28 -17.42 -35.36
CA ARG A 30 -10.62 -16.44 -34.30
C ARG A 30 -9.41 -15.72 -33.71
N ARG A 31 -8.17 -16.13 -34.00
CA ARG A 31 -6.96 -15.45 -33.47
C ARG A 31 -6.52 -14.26 -34.31
N THR A 32 -7.07 -14.12 -35.51
CA THR A 32 -6.64 -13.10 -36.47
C THR A 32 -7.02 -11.67 -36.05
N GLY A 33 -7.98 -11.48 -35.14
CA GLY A 33 -8.40 -10.16 -34.64
C GLY A 33 -7.47 -9.53 -33.60
N VAL A 34 -6.41 -10.23 -33.17
CA VAL A 34 -5.44 -9.70 -32.19
C VAL A 34 -4.02 -10.16 -32.53
N ASP A 35 -3.09 -9.21 -32.60
CA ASP A 35 -1.65 -9.48 -32.69
C ASP A 35 -1.10 -9.53 -31.27
N LEU A 36 -0.85 -10.74 -30.78
CA LEU A 36 -0.34 -10.96 -29.42
C LEU A 36 1.08 -10.46 -29.24
N LYS A 37 1.92 -10.57 -30.29
CA LYS A 37 3.32 -10.15 -30.25
C LYS A 37 3.44 -8.63 -30.21
N ARG A 38 2.69 -7.94 -31.07
CA ARG A 38 2.64 -6.47 -31.11
C ARG A 38 1.63 -5.85 -30.15
N ARG A 39 0.89 -6.67 -29.42
CA ARG A 39 -0.11 -6.26 -28.41
C ARG A 39 -1.09 -5.22 -28.96
N ARG A 40 -1.78 -5.54 -30.06
CA ARG A 40 -2.79 -4.67 -30.67
C ARG A 40 -3.95 -5.44 -31.30
N TRP A 41 -5.09 -4.76 -31.43
CA TRP A 41 -6.21 -5.24 -32.25
C TRP A 41 -5.84 -5.20 -33.74
N VAL A 42 -6.34 -6.15 -34.52
CA VAL A 42 -6.06 -6.30 -35.95
C VAL A 42 -7.34 -6.10 -36.76
N PRO A 43 -7.49 -4.99 -37.49
CA PRO A 43 -8.58 -4.79 -38.43
C PRO A 43 -8.65 -5.92 -39.48
N GLY A 44 -9.86 -6.30 -39.90
CA GLY A 44 -10.10 -7.39 -40.84
C GLY A 44 -10.06 -8.79 -40.21
N GLY A 45 -9.52 -8.90 -38.99
CA GLY A 45 -9.43 -10.16 -38.27
C GLY A 45 -10.77 -10.62 -37.68
N LYS A 46 -10.74 -11.79 -37.03
CA LYS A 46 -11.90 -12.44 -36.43
C LYS A 46 -11.65 -12.72 -34.95
N LEU A 47 -12.71 -12.77 -34.12
CA LEU A 47 -12.69 -13.09 -32.68
C LEU A 47 -13.96 -13.86 -32.25
N ASP A 48 -13.92 -14.48 -31.07
CA ASP A 48 -15.12 -14.88 -30.32
C ASP A 48 -15.16 -14.20 -28.93
N CYS A 49 -16.24 -14.41 -28.19
CA CYS A 49 -16.42 -13.83 -26.84
C CYS A 49 -15.33 -14.24 -25.82
N SER A 50 -14.74 -15.43 -25.94
CA SER A 50 -13.76 -15.92 -24.97
C SER A 50 -12.39 -15.30 -25.23
N LEU A 51 -11.97 -15.30 -26.49
CA LEU A 51 -10.71 -14.72 -26.92
C LEU A 51 -10.74 -13.20 -26.90
N SER A 52 -11.86 -12.55 -27.25
CA SER A 52 -11.98 -11.10 -27.10
C SER A 52 -11.85 -10.68 -25.64
N SER A 53 -12.51 -11.40 -24.72
CA SER A 53 -12.38 -11.16 -23.28
C SER A 53 -10.96 -11.40 -22.78
N ALA A 54 -10.28 -12.45 -23.23
CA ALA A 54 -8.88 -12.69 -22.89
C ALA A 54 -7.96 -11.60 -23.44
N ALA A 55 -8.16 -11.20 -24.70
CA ALA A 55 -7.38 -10.19 -25.39
C ALA A 55 -7.55 -8.82 -24.76
N ILE A 56 -8.77 -8.42 -24.36
CA ILE A 56 -8.99 -7.18 -23.60
C ILE A 56 -8.08 -7.12 -22.36
N ASN A 57 -8.08 -8.17 -21.55
CA ASN A 57 -7.27 -8.24 -20.33
C ASN A 57 -5.76 -8.35 -20.65
N TYR A 58 -5.39 -9.13 -21.67
CA TYR A 58 -4.01 -9.28 -22.09
C TYR A 58 -3.40 -7.96 -22.58
N LEU A 59 -4.09 -7.29 -23.50
CA LEU A 59 -3.69 -5.99 -24.06
C LEU A 59 -3.64 -4.91 -22.97
N ALA A 60 -4.55 -4.98 -22.00
CA ALA A 60 -4.53 -4.11 -20.82
C ALA A 60 -3.34 -4.38 -19.89
N GLY A 61 -2.62 -5.50 -20.03
CA GLY A 61 -1.37 -5.76 -19.32
C GLY A 61 -1.33 -7.03 -18.48
N ALA A 62 -2.40 -7.84 -18.43
CA ALA A 62 -2.35 -9.11 -17.72
C ALA A 62 -1.57 -10.16 -18.55
N PRO A 63 -0.69 -10.97 -17.93
CA PRO A 63 -0.01 -12.08 -18.58
C PRO A 63 -0.95 -13.30 -18.73
N VAL A 64 -2.10 -13.10 -19.37
CA VAL A 64 -3.10 -14.16 -19.57
C VAL A 64 -2.55 -15.20 -20.53
N ASN A 65 -2.51 -16.46 -20.10
CA ASN A 65 -2.19 -17.55 -21.01
C ASN A 65 -3.37 -17.77 -21.98
N MET A 66 -3.15 -17.39 -23.24
CA MET A 66 -4.11 -17.53 -24.35
C MET A 66 -3.77 -18.70 -25.29
N ALA A 67 -2.97 -19.67 -24.85
CA ALA A 67 -2.74 -20.90 -25.60
C ALA A 67 -4.06 -21.68 -25.77
N ASN A 68 -4.16 -22.46 -26.84
CA ASN A 68 -5.31 -23.33 -27.06
C ASN A 68 -5.21 -24.55 -26.12
N PRO A 69 -6.34 -25.06 -25.59
CA PRO A 69 -7.71 -24.56 -25.76
C PRO A 69 -8.04 -23.32 -24.87
N LEU A 70 -8.60 -22.25 -25.47
CA LEU A 70 -9.21 -21.11 -24.75
C LEU A 70 -10.71 -20.97 -25.07
N TRP A 71 -11.59 -21.19 -24.09
CA TRP A 71 -13.04 -21.32 -24.30
C TRP A 71 -13.76 -20.60 -23.15
N ASN A 72 -15.08 -20.46 -23.24
CA ASN A 72 -15.85 -19.75 -22.23
C ASN A 72 -15.70 -20.40 -20.84
N VAL A 73 -15.54 -21.72 -20.76
CA VAL A 73 -15.46 -22.47 -19.50
C VAL A 73 -14.16 -22.24 -18.73
N ASN A 74 -13.06 -21.90 -19.41
CA ASN A 74 -11.74 -21.80 -18.78
C ASN A 74 -11.17 -20.38 -18.69
N ILE A 75 -11.82 -19.37 -19.29
CA ILE A 75 -11.34 -17.98 -19.25
C ILE A 75 -11.13 -17.43 -17.83
N VAL A 76 -12.09 -17.61 -16.93
CA VAL A 76 -11.99 -17.14 -15.55
C VAL A 76 -10.85 -17.87 -14.83
N SER A 77 -10.67 -19.17 -15.09
CA SER A 77 -9.55 -19.94 -14.54
C SER A 77 -8.20 -19.42 -15.03
N ARG A 78 -8.08 -19.06 -16.32
CA ARG A 78 -6.87 -18.49 -16.90
C ARG A 78 -6.54 -17.12 -16.31
N LEU A 79 -7.54 -16.27 -16.12
CA LEU A 79 -7.37 -14.96 -15.47
C LEU A 79 -6.94 -15.12 -14.01
N VAL A 80 -7.61 -15.98 -13.25
CA VAL A 80 -7.27 -16.25 -11.84
C VAL A 80 -5.88 -16.87 -11.70
N ALA A 81 -5.45 -17.73 -12.62
CA ALA A 81 -4.13 -18.33 -12.62
C ALA A 81 -2.98 -17.30 -12.73
N THR A 82 -3.24 -16.09 -13.24
CA THR A 82 -2.24 -15.00 -13.23
C THR A 82 -1.93 -14.48 -11.83
N GLY A 83 -2.78 -14.78 -10.83
CA GLY A 83 -2.71 -14.20 -9.49
C GLY A 83 -3.26 -12.78 -9.38
N LEU A 84 -3.56 -12.11 -10.50
CA LEU A 84 -4.09 -10.74 -10.56
C LEU A 84 -5.61 -10.67 -10.40
N TYR A 85 -6.30 -11.80 -10.53
CA TYR A 85 -7.76 -11.89 -10.44
C TYR A 85 -8.17 -12.87 -9.36
N LYS A 86 -9.30 -12.59 -8.73
CA LYS A 86 -10.02 -13.52 -7.85
C LYS A 86 -11.31 -13.98 -8.51
N ARG A 87 -11.68 -15.23 -8.28
CA ARG A 87 -12.96 -15.79 -8.70
C ARG A 87 -14.03 -15.38 -7.70
N ILE A 88 -15.12 -14.80 -8.18
CA ILE A 88 -16.31 -14.56 -7.36
C ILE A 88 -17.46 -15.37 -7.95
N SER A 89 -18.10 -16.21 -7.13
CA SER A 89 -19.35 -16.87 -7.52
C SER A 89 -20.45 -15.82 -7.60
N VAL A 90 -21.29 -15.90 -8.64
CA VAL A 90 -22.45 -15.01 -8.83
C VAL A 90 -23.77 -15.78 -8.94
N ARG A 91 -23.76 -17.10 -8.71
CA ARG A 91 -24.95 -17.97 -8.80
C ARG A 91 -26.04 -17.63 -7.78
N GLN A 92 -25.67 -16.94 -6.71
CA GLN A 92 -26.56 -16.47 -5.67
C GLN A 92 -27.46 -15.32 -6.13
N TYR A 93 -27.05 -14.54 -7.14
CA TYR A 93 -27.85 -13.41 -7.63
C TYR A 93 -28.90 -13.90 -8.63
N LYS A 94 -30.16 -13.94 -8.19
CA LYS A 94 -31.28 -14.50 -8.97
C LYS A 94 -31.95 -13.50 -9.91
N THR A 95 -31.69 -12.20 -9.76
CA THR A 95 -32.25 -11.16 -10.62
C THR A 95 -31.13 -10.39 -11.33
N LEU A 96 -31.45 -9.85 -12.50
CA LEU A 96 -30.48 -9.02 -13.24
C LEU A 96 -30.04 -7.82 -12.41
N LYS A 97 -31.00 -7.15 -11.73
CA LYS A 97 -30.75 -6.00 -10.85
C LYS A 97 -29.76 -6.33 -9.74
N ALA A 98 -29.95 -7.46 -9.05
CA ALA A 98 -29.06 -7.90 -7.97
C ALA A 98 -27.66 -8.25 -8.50
N LEU A 99 -27.57 -8.91 -9.66
CA LEU A 99 -26.30 -9.23 -10.29
C LEU A 99 -25.56 -7.96 -10.71
N THR A 100 -26.21 -7.03 -11.42
CA THR A 100 -25.58 -5.79 -11.90
C THR A 100 -25.11 -4.90 -10.76
N ALA A 101 -25.80 -4.90 -9.62
CA ALA A 101 -25.44 -4.11 -8.45
C ALA A 101 -24.08 -4.49 -7.85
N VAL A 102 -23.61 -5.73 -8.06
CA VAL A 102 -22.34 -6.20 -7.50
C VAL A 102 -21.19 -6.24 -8.50
N LEU A 103 -21.46 -6.08 -9.80
CA LEU A 103 -20.45 -6.08 -10.85
C LEU A 103 -19.64 -4.80 -10.82
N LYS A 104 -18.36 -4.92 -11.15
CA LYS A 104 -17.40 -3.80 -11.18
C LYS A 104 -16.80 -3.67 -12.58
N PRO A 105 -16.40 -2.46 -13.00
CA PRO A 105 -15.63 -2.28 -14.22
C PRO A 105 -14.39 -3.19 -14.23
N GLY A 106 -14.16 -3.85 -15.36
CA GLY A 106 -13.09 -4.82 -15.55
C GLY A 106 -13.43 -6.26 -15.15
N ASP A 107 -14.57 -6.51 -14.52
CA ASP A 107 -15.01 -7.89 -14.26
C ASP A 107 -15.22 -8.62 -15.60
N THR A 108 -14.63 -9.82 -15.71
CA THR A 108 -14.90 -10.73 -16.83
C THR A 108 -15.87 -11.79 -16.35
N MET A 109 -17.12 -11.71 -16.82
CA MET A 109 -18.24 -12.53 -16.36
C MET A 109 -18.53 -13.69 -17.30
N ARG A 110 -18.70 -14.88 -16.73
CA ARG A 110 -18.90 -16.13 -17.46
C ARG A 110 -20.29 -16.71 -17.24
N GLY A 111 -20.94 -17.05 -18.35
CA GLY A 111 -22.15 -17.86 -18.39
C GLY A 111 -21.97 -19.11 -19.27
N PRO A 112 -22.98 -19.98 -19.33
CA PRO A 112 -23.00 -21.10 -20.28
C PRO A 112 -22.79 -20.57 -21.70
N GLY A 113 -21.78 -21.01 -22.44
CA GLY A 113 -21.51 -20.62 -23.83
C GLY A 113 -21.19 -19.13 -24.10
N HIS A 114 -21.05 -18.26 -23.09
CA HIS A 114 -20.86 -16.83 -23.32
C HIS A 114 -20.04 -16.14 -22.23
N VAL A 115 -19.28 -15.11 -22.63
CA VAL A 115 -18.41 -14.31 -21.76
C VAL A 115 -18.60 -12.84 -22.11
N ILE A 116 -18.65 -11.99 -21.10
CA ILE A 116 -18.66 -10.54 -21.27
C ILE A 116 -17.61 -9.88 -20.38
N VAL A 117 -17.15 -8.69 -20.77
CA VAL A 117 -16.31 -7.84 -19.92
C VAL A 117 -17.08 -6.58 -19.55
N VAL A 118 -17.16 -6.27 -18.26
CA VAL A 118 -17.82 -5.05 -17.78
C VAL A 118 -16.94 -3.84 -18.14
N ARG A 119 -17.43 -2.93 -18.98
CA ARG A 119 -16.77 -1.64 -19.24
C ARG A 119 -17.11 -0.64 -18.14
N ASP A 120 -18.38 -0.56 -17.76
CA ASP A 120 -18.89 0.23 -16.64
C ASP A 120 -20.30 -0.23 -16.24
N GLY A 121 -20.99 0.52 -15.38
CA GLY A 121 -22.33 0.19 -14.88
C GLY A 121 -23.45 0.23 -15.92
N LYS A 122 -23.19 0.65 -17.16
CA LYS A 122 -24.16 0.71 -18.28
C LYS A 122 -23.66 0.05 -19.56
N ARG A 123 -22.38 -0.30 -19.65
CA ARG A 123 -21.75 -0.86 -20.86
C ARG A 123 -20.97 -2.12 -20.55
N TRP A 124 -21.19 -3.16 -21.36
CA TRP A 124 -20.45 -4.42 -21.28
C TRP A 124 -20.11 -4.90 -22.68
N VAL A 125 -18.87 -5.33 -22.86
CA VAL A 125 -18.39 -5.81 -24.14
C VAL A 125 -18.78 -7.26 -24.31
N SER A 126 -19.44 -7.55 -25.43
CA SER A 126 -19.84 -8.88 -25.88
C SER A 126 -19.47 -9.04 -27.36
N TRP A 127 -18.94 -10.21 -27.73
CA TRP A 127 -18.58 -10.54 -29.12
C TRP A 127 -19.25 -11.85 -29.52
N GLN A 128 -20.50 -11.77 -29.96
CA GLN A 128 -21.35 -12.92 -30.30
C GLN A 128 -22.15 -12.67 -31.58
N GLY A 129 -21.70 -13.24 -32.70
CA GLY A 129 -22.47 -13.24 -33.95
C GLY A 129 -22.84 -11.85 -34.43
N ALA A 130 -24.13 -11.60 -34.60
CA ALA A 130 -24.70 -10.30 -35.01
C ALA A 130 -24.63 -9.23 -33.91
N VAL A 131 -24.37 -9.61 -32.66
CA VAL A 131 -24.37 -8.72 -31.49
C VAL A 131 -22.93 -8.59 -30.98
N ASN A 132 -22.15 -7.73 -31.65
CA ASN A 132 -20.78 -7.38 -31.26
C ASN A 132 -20.74 -5.93 -30.79
N GLY A 133 -20.10 -5.66 -29.66
CA GLY A 133 -19.94 -4.30 -29.12
C GLY A 133 -20.47 -4.18 -27.69
N TYR A 134 -21.08 -3.02 -27.38
CA TYR A 134 -21.71 -2.79 -26.09
C TYR A 134 -23.10 -3.42 -26.00
N ARG A 135 -23.30 -4.24 -24.95
CA ARG A 135 -24.54 -4.94 -24.68
C ARG A 135 -24.76 -5.05 -23.17
N ALA A 136 -25.95 -4.76 -22.68
CA ALA A 136 -26.29 -5.03 -21.27
C ALA A 136 -26.25 -6.55 -20.96
N PRO A 137 -25.87 -6.97 -19.74
CA PRO A 137 -26.05 -8.34 -19.31
C PRO A 137 -27.55 -8.67 -19.26
N TYR A 138 -27.88 -9.94 -19.40
CA TYR A 138 -29.25 -10.45 -19.35
C TYR A 138 -29.28 -11.75 -18.55
N MET A 139 -30.43 -12.12 -18.00
CA MET A 139 -30.56 -13.40 -17.29
C MET A 139 -30.50 -14.56 -18.28
N ARG A 140 -29.69 -15.57 -17.97
CA ARG A 140 -29.53 -16.80 -18.78
C ARG A 140 -30.39 -17.91 -18.19
N SER A 141 -30.92 -18.81 -19.02
CA SER A 141 -31.71 -19.98 -18.56
C SER A 141 -30.97 -20.86 -17.56
N ARG A 142 -29.64 -21.01 -17.71
CA ARG A 142 -28.75 -21.69 -16.75
C ARG A 142 -27.91 -20.72 -15.90
N GLY A 143 -28.28 -19.44 -15.87
CA GLY A 143 -27.68 -18.38 -15.05
C GLY A 143 -26.26 -17.96 -15.43
N TRP A 144 -25.78 -16.90 -14.79
CA TRP A 144 -24.36 -16.55 -14.74
C TRP A 144 -23.67 -17.35 -13.63
N THR A 145 -22.40 -17.67 -13.82
CA THR A 145 -21.71 -18.65 -12.98
C THR A 145 -20.67 -18.01 -12.08
N ASP A 146 -19.69 -17.33 -12.67
CA ASP A 146 -18.59 -16.70 -11.93
C ASP A 146 -18.05 -15.49 -12.70
N VAL A 147 -17.36 -14.62 -11.96
CA VAL A 147 -16.58 -13.52 -12.50
C VAL A 147 -15.11 -13.66 -12.13
N ALA A 148 -14.22 -13.32 -13.06
CA ALA A 148 -12.85 -12.95 -12.73
C ALA A 148 -12.83 -11.46 -12.40
N ARG A 149 -12.55 -11.13 -11.14
CA ARG A 149 -12.44 -9.76 -10.65
C ARG A 149 -10.99 -9.39 -10.45
N LEU A 150 -10.56 -8.29 -11.04
CA LEU A 150 -9.21 -7.76 -10.84
C LEU A 150 -9.01 -7.41 -9.36
N ILE A 151 -7.92 -7.91 -8.76
CA ILE A 151 -7.55 -7.66 -7.37
C ILE A 151 -6.99 -6.23 -7.27
N SER A 152 -7.36 -5.51 -6.21
CA SER A 152 -6.93 -4.14 -6.00
C SER A 152 -5.52 -4.09 -5.38
N PRO A 153 -4.77 -2.97 -5.54
CA PRO A 153 -3.48 -2.79 -4.87
C PRO A 153 -3.57 -3.02 -3.35
N GLU A 154 -4.61 -2.51 -2.70
CA GLU A 154 -4.82 -2.60 -1.25
C GLU A 154 -4.98 -4.04 -0.76
N GLU A 155 -5.61 -4.90 -1.56
CA GLU A 155 -5.72 -6.32 -1.23
C GLU A 155 -4.36 -7.04 -1.30
N PHE A 156 -3.48 -6.66 -2.25
CA PHE A 156 -2.10 -7.17 -2.26
C PHE A 156 -1.28 -6.65 -1.08
N GLN A 157 -1.43 -5.37 -0.74
CA GLN A 157 -0.82 -4.75 0.42
C GLN A 157 -1.23 -5.46 1.72
N GLY A 158 -2.52 -5.78 1.90
CA GLY A 158 -3.02 -6.58 3.02
C GLY A 158 -2.40 -7.98 3.08
N ARG A 159 -2.27 -8.66 1.93
CA ARG A 159 -1.60 -9.98 1.84
C ARG A 159 -0.11 -9.92 2.20
N ILE A 160 0.58 -8.85 1.82
CA ILE A 160 1.98 -8.61 2.19
C ILE A 160 2.10 -8.52 3.72
N LEU A 161 1.28 -7.67 4.35
CA LEU A 161 1.27 -7.51 5.80
C LEU A 161 0.93 -8.83 6.51
N ALA A 162 -0.08 -9.57 6.03
CA ALA A 162 -0.45 -10.86 6.60
C ALA A 162 0.66 -11.93 6.49
N ALA A 163 1.41 -11.95 5.38
CA ALA A 163 2.57 -12.81 5.24
C ALA A 163 3.70 -12.41 6.20
N LYS A 164 4.03 -11.12 6.28
CA LYS A 164 5.07 -10.60 7.18
C LYS A 164 4.73 -10.83 8.66
N SER A 165 3.48 -10.62 9.06
CA SER A 165 2.97 -10.93 10.41
C SER A 165 3.28 -12.38 10.81
N ARG A 166 3.04 -13.32 9.89
CA ARG A 166 3.31 -14.76 10.06
C ARG A 166 4.78 -15.16 9.86
N GLY A 167 5.68 -14.22 9.56
CA GLY A 167 7.08 -14.52 9.22
C GLY A 167 7.24 -15.31 7.92
N LYS A 168 6.28 -15.23 7.01
CA LYS A 168 6.30 -15.90 5.69
C LYS A 168 6.76 -14.94 4.61
N SER A 169 7.26 -15.49 3.51
CA SER A 169 7.63 -14.71 2.33
C SER A 169 6.41 -13.98 1.74
N TYR A 170 6.60 -12.70 1.41
CA TYR A 170 5.63 -11.85 0.73
C TYR A 170 6.04 -11.54 -0.73
N ALA A 171 7.04 -12.24 -1.27
CA ALA A 171 7.58 -11.98 -2.61
C ALA A 171 6.52 -12.04 -3.73
N LYS A 172 5.63 -13.05 -3.67
CA LYS A 172 4.54 -13.21 -4.65
C LYS A 172 3.53 -12.04 -4.64
N PRO A 173 2.89 -11.68 -3.51
CA PRO A 173 1.98 -10.53 -3.50
C PRO A 173 2.70 -9.20 -3.78
N MET A 174 3.99 -9.06 -3.45
CA MET A 174 4.79 -7.88 -3.82
C MET A 174 5.00 -7.77 -5.33
N ALA A 175 5.37 -8.85 -6.00
CA ALA A 175 5.52 -8.87 -7.46
C ALA A 175 4.19 -8.54 -8.18
N LEU A 176 3.07 -9.01 -7.62
CA LEU A 176 1.73 -8.71 -8.15
C LEU A 176 1.33 -7.25 -7.89
N LEU A 177 1.69 -6.67 -6.73
CA LEU A 177 1.49 -5.24 -6.46
C LEU A 177 2.24 -4.36 -7.46
N GLN A 178 3.50 -4.69 -7.77
CA GLN A 178 4.29 -3.97 -8.79
C GLN A 178 3.68 -4.07 -10.19
N GLN A 179 2.97 -5.15 -10.51
CA GLN A 179 2.20 -5.26 -11.76
C GLN A 179 0.87 -4.49 -11.75
N ARG A 180 0.43 -3.98 -10.59
CA ARG A 180 -0.87 -3.32 -10.42
C ARG A 180 -0.77 -1.83 -10.13
N SER A 181 0.30 -1.38 -9.51
CA SER A 181 0.59 0.04 -9.28
C SER A 181 2.06 0.35 -9.56
N ALA A 182 2.29 1.30 -10.47
CA ALA A 182 3.63 1.72 -10.90
C ALA A 182 4.30 2.57 -9.84
N PHE A 183 3.50 3.24 -9.02
CA PHE A 183 3.96 4.13 -7.98
C PHE A 183 4.05 3.40 -6.63
N ASP A 184 2.95 2.79 -6.18
CA ASP A 184 2.92 2.09 -4.88
C ASP A 184 3.89 0.90 -4.84
N GLY A 185 4.04 0.17 -5.96
CA GLY A 185 4.88 -1.02 -6.01
C GLY A 185 6.32 -0.76 -5.56
N PRO A 186 7.05 0.17 -6.21
CA PRO A 186 8.39 0.58 -5.78
C PRO A 186 8.44 1.14 -4.34
N ARG A 187 7.48 1.99 -3.95
CA ARG A 187 7.44 2.58 -2.60
C ARG A 187 7.26 1.53 -1.50
N TRP A 188 6.37 0.56 -1.71
CA TRP A 188 6.20 -0.58 -0.82
C TRP A 188 7.45 -1.46 -0.75
N ALA A 189 8.13 -1.70 -1.87
CA ALA A 189 9.36 -2.47 -1.89
C ALA A 189 10.48 -1.80 -1.06
N GLU A 190 10.66 -0.48 -1.20
CA GLU A 190 11.61 0.31 -0.42
C GLU A 190 11.28 0.28 1.08
N PHE A 191 10.01 0.50 1.43
CA PHE A 191 9.51 0.43 2.81
C PHE A 191 9.77 -0.95 3.44
N LEU A 192 9.38 -2.02 2.76
CA LEU A 192 9.56 -3.39 3.27
C LEU A 192 11.04 -3.76 3.40
N ALA A 193 11.89 -3.31 2.47
CA ALA A 193 13.34 -3.54 2.56
C ALA A 193 13.96 -2.84 3.78
N ALA A 194 13.53 -1.61 4.10
CA ALA A 194 13.96 -0.90 5.30
C ALA A 194 13.48 -1.61 6.58
N TRP A 195 12.22 -2.03 6.60
CA TRP A 195 11.65 -2.75 7.73
C TRP A 195 12.30 -4.13 7.92
N ASP A 196 12.54 -4.90 6.86
CA ASP A 196 13.21 -6.20 6.95
C ASP A 196 14.64 -6.09 7.50
N ARG A 197 15.36 -4.99 7.21
CA ARG A 197 16.64 -4.71 7.87
C ARG A 197 16.45 -4.49 9.37
N ALA A 198 15.50 -3.65 9.77
CA ALA A 198 15.20 -3.38 11.19
C ALA A 198 14.73 -4.62 11.97
N ASP A 199 14.04 -5.56 11.30
CA ASP A 199 13.59 -6.83 11.86
C ASP A 199 14.75 -7.81 12.11
N LYS A 200 15.85 -7.74 11.35
CA LYS A 200 17.05 -8.57 11.57
C LYS A 200 17.89 -8.06 12.74
N GLY A 201 17.87 -6.75 12.98
CA GLY A 201 18.66 -6.07 13.98
C GLY A 201 18.79 -4.61 13.59
N MET A 202 18.54 -3.70 14.53
CA MET A 202 18.57 -2.27 14.31
C MET A 202 19.62 -1.65 15.21
N ALA A 203 20.70 -1.18 14.60
CA ALA A 203 21.73 -0.43 15.29
C ALA A 203 21.15 0.89 15.82
N ILE A 204 21.47 1.20 17.06
CA ILE A 204 21.12 2.47 17.70
C ILE A 204 22.39 3.30 17.78
N THR A 205 22.29 4.57 17.40
CA THR A 205 23.37 5.52 17.69
C THR A 205 23.24 5.97 19.13
N TRP A 206 24.31 5.85 19.89
CA TRP A 206 24.35 6.23 21.31
C TRP A 206 24.99 7.60 21.52
N GLU A 207 25.90 7.98 20.63
CA GLU A 207 26.62 9.25 20.68
C GLU A 207 25.87 10.30 19.84
N PRO A 208 25.27 11.34 20.45
CA PRO A 208 24.58 12.40 19.73
C PRO A 208 25.43 13.06 18.64
N ALA A 209 26.74 13.23 18.88
CA ALA A 209 27.65 13.82 17.91
C ALA A 209 27.89 12.94 16.67
N ALA A 210 27.54 11.66 16.68
CA ALA A 210 27.77 10.74 15.57
C ALA A 210 26.64 10.71 14.52
N LEU A 211 25.49 11.35 14.78
CA LEU A 211 24.32 11.28 13.91
C LEU A 211 23.89 12.66 13.41
N VAL A 212 24.28 13.03 12.19
CA VAL A 212 23.90 14.30 11.56
C VAL A 212 22.50 14.21 10.95
N ALA A 213 21.60 15.12 11.33
CA ALA A 213 20.25 15.26 10.75
C ALA A 213 19.84 16.75 10.69
N ASP A 214 18.98 17.10 9.72
CA ASP A 214 18.35 18.43 9.66
C ASP A 214 17.40 18.64 10.86
N VAL A 215 16.78 17.56 11.35
CA VAL A 215 15.89 17.57 12.51
C VAL A 215 16.02 16.31 13.37
N TYR A 216 16.01 16.50 14.68
CA TYR A 216 15.86 15.41 15.66
C TYR A 216 14.41 15.35 16.13
N VAL A 217 13.71 14.24 15.89
CA VAL A 217 12.32 14.04 16.30
C VAL A 217 12.30 13.32 17.65
N VAL A 218 11.99 14.06 18.71
CA VAL A 218 11.89 13.54 20.07
C VAL A 218 10.48 13.02 20.30
N LEU A 219 10.36 11.72 20.56
CA LEU A 219 9.09 11.12 20.95
C LEU A 219 8.77 11.46 22.40
N GLY A 220 7.57 12.00 22.64
CA GLY A 220 7.03 12.28 23.96
C GLY A 220 6.98 11.04 24.85
N ALA A 221 6.97 11.30 26.16
CA ALA A 221 6.69 10.32 27.19
C ALA A 221 5.89 10.99 28.30
N ALA A 222 5.30 10.17 29.17
CA ALA A 222 4.40 10.63 30.22
C ALA A 222 4.98 11.82 31.01
N LEU A 223 4.09 12.73 31.41
CA LEU A 223 4.39 13.86 32.27
C LEU A 223 4.04 13.56 33.72
N LYS A 224 4.60 14.35 34.64
CA LYS A 224 4.21 14.36 36.06
C LYS A 224 2.79 14.91 36.22
N ALA A 225 2.20 14.70 37.39
CA ALA A 225 0.85 15.18 37.70
C ALA A 225 0.69 16.70 37.53
N ASP A 226 1.74 17.47 37.78
CA ASP A 226 1.80 18.94 37.62
C ASP A 226 2.04 19.39 36.17
N GLY A 227 2.26 18.47 35.22
CA GLY A 227 2.56 18.77 33.81
C GLY A 227 4.05 18.92 33.50
N SER A 228 4.95 18.78 34.48
CA SER A 228 6.39 18.82 34.26
C SER A 228 6.94 17.52 33.66
N VAL A 229 8.11 17.60 33.02
CA VAL A 229 8.75 16.45 32.35
C VAL A 229 9.20 15.38 33.36
N LEU A 230 8.85 14.11 33.10
CA LEU A 230 9.40 12.96 33.83
C LEU A 230 10.80 12.59 33.34
N GLU A 231 11.54 11.81 34.14
CA GLU A 231 12.91 11.39 33.81
C GLU A 231 13.02 10.65 32.48
N GLN A 232 12.03 9.81 32.16
CA GLN A 232 11.96 9.11 30.88
C GLN A 232 11.90 10.08 29.69
N PHE A 233 11.21 11.20 29.82
CA PHE A 233 11.16 12.20 28.76
C PHE A 233 12.42 13.06 28.77
N ARG A 234 12.86 13.50 29.96
CA ARG A 234 14.06 14.31 30.17
C ARG A 234 15.29 13.69 29.50
N ARG A 235 15.53 12.39 29.68
CA ARG A 235 16.71 11.73 29.06
C ARG A 235 16.70 11.78 27.53
N ARG A 236 15.53 11.78 26.88
CA ARG A 236 15.41 11.94 25.42
C ARG A 236 15.69 13.38 25.01
N LEU A 237 15.21 14.34 25.80
CA LEU A 237 15.47 15.76 25.58
C LEU A 237 16.96 16.08 25.76
N VAL A 238 17.63 15.52 26.77
CA VAL A 238 19.08 15.66 26.97
C VAL A 238 19.87 15.14 25.77
N LEU A 239 19.51 13.97 25.23
CA LEU A 239 20.16 13.42 24.02
C LEU A 239 19.99 14.33 22.81
N ALA A 240 18.77 14.82 22.56
CA ALA A 240 18.53 15.74 21.46
C ALA A 240 19.28 17.07 21.68
N LYS A 241 19.29 17.62 22.89
CA LYS A 241 20.05 18.83 23.22
C LYS A 241 21.53 18.68 22.88
N ALA A 242 22.16 17.58 23.29
CA ALA A 242 23.56 17.31 22.98
C ALA A 242 23.83 17.28 21.46
N ALA A 243 22.90 16.74 20.67
CA ALA A 243 23.00 16.82 19.21
C ALA A 243 22.83 18.26 18.69
N LEU A 244 21.88 19.02 19.22
CA LEU A 244 21.63 20.42 18.82
C LEU A 244 22.77 21.37 19.19
N ASP A 245 23.48 21.10 20.30
CA ASP A 245 24.68 21.83 20.72
C ASP A 245 25.83 21.59 19.71
N ARG A 246 25.95 20.35 19.20
CA ARG A 246 26.96 19.99 18.20
C ARG A 246 26.64 20.52 16.80
N TYR A 247 25.36 20.60 16.45
CA TYR A 247 24.84 20.96 15.13
C TYR A 247 23.94 22.20 15.20
N PRO A 248 24.50 23.43 15.18
CA PRO A 248 23.74 24.67 15.34
C PRO A 248 22.65 24.91 14.29
N ALA A 249 22.79 24.36 13.08
CA ALA A 249 21.80 24.47 12.01
C ALA A 249 20.62 23.48 12.16
N ALA A 250 20.76 22.43 12.97
CA ALA A 250 19.73 21.42 13.13
C ALA A 250 18.57 21.93 13.99
N LYS A 251 17.36 21.42 13.71
CA LYS A 251 16.14 21.68 14.49
C LYS A 251 15.82 20.49 15.40
N VAL A 252 14.89 20.68 16.33
CA VAL A 252 14.23 19.60 17.06
C VAL A 252 12.73 19.68 16.81
N LEU A 253 12.10 18.53 16.59
CA LEU A 253 10.64 18.38 16.63
C LEU A 253 10.29 17.55 17.85
N ILE A 254 9.43 18.07 18.71
CA ILE A 254 8.91 17.34 19.87
C ILE A 254 7.46 16.97 19.58
N THR A 255 7.14 15.68 19.63
CA THR A 255 5.80 15.15 19.33
C THR A 255 5.19 14.47 20.54
N GLY A 256 3.92 14.78 20.83
CA GLY A 256 3.15 14.19 21.91
C GLY A 256 2.06 15.12 22.42
N GLY A 257 0.81 14.71 22.26
CA GLY A 257 -0.40 15.47 22.58
C GLY A 257 -1.15 15.01 23.82
N LYS A 258 -0.65 14.00 24.55
CA LYS A 258 -1.26 13.57 25.81
C LYS A 258 -1.08 14.64 26.87
N ALA A 259 -2.10 15.45 27.07
CA ALA A 259 -2.06 16.52 28.05
C ALA A 259 -2.11 15.97 29.49
N ARG A 260 -1.32 16.56 30.37
CA ARG A 260 -1.39 16.39 31.82
C ARG A 260 -1.36 17.78 32.45
N ASN A 261 -2.34 18.05 33.32
CA ASN A 261 -2.53 19.39 33.89
C ASN A 261 -2.62 20.50 32.81
N GLY A 262 -3.34 20.24 31.72
CA GLY A 262 -3.50 21.18 30.60
C GLY A 262 -2.27 21.36 29.70
N VAL A 263 -1.14 20.70 29.99
CA VAL A 263 0.11 20.82 29.22
C VAL A 263 0.36 19.54 28.44
N THR A 264 0.61 19.66 27.13
CA THR A 264 0.98 18.52 26.26
C THR A 264 2.44 18.12 26.44
N GLU A 265 2.80 16.88 26.10
CA GLU A 265 4.19 16.42 26.13
C GLU A 265 5.08 17.29 25.24
N ALA A 266 4.59 17.66 24.06
CA ALA A 266 5.31 18.54 23.14
C ALA A 266 5.51 19.96 23.68
N ALA A 267 4.50 20.57 24.32
CA ALA A 267 4.63 21.87 24.98
C ALA A 267 5.63 21.83 26.16
N ALA A 268 5.52 20.82 27.03
CA ALA A 268 6.44 20.64 28.16
C ALA A 268 7.88 20.42 27.69
N GLY A 269 8.08 19.60 26.66
CA GLY A 269 9.40 19.39 26.07
C GLY A 269 9.99 20.65 25.44
N LYS A 270 9.15 21.46 24.78
CA LYS A 270 9.59 22.75 24.22
C LYS A 270 10.06 23.71 25.31
N ALA A 271 9.27 23.86 26.37
CA ALA A 271 9.64 24.69 27.52
C ALA A 271 10.98 24.24 28.13
N TRP A 272 11.17 22.92 28.28
CA TRP A 272 12.43 22.36 28.77
C TRP A 272 13.62 22.69 27.85
N MET A 273 13.48 22.52 26.52
CA MET A 273 14.56 22.81 25.56
C MET A 273 14.99 24.28 25.59
N VAL A 274 14.00 25.19 25.64
CA VAL A 274 14.25 26.63 25.71
C VAL A 274 14.94 26.99 27.03
N CYS A 275 14.47 26.44 28.16
CA CYS A 275 15.12 26.62 29.45
C CYS A 275 16.56 26.08 29.46
N ALA A 276 16.83 25.01 28.71
CA ALA A 276 18.16 24.44 28.53
C ALA A 276 19.05 25.23 27.55
N GLY A 277 18.60 26.38 27.03
CA GLY A 277 19.39 27.28 26.18
C GLY A 277 19.29 27.02 24.67
N ILE A 278 18.35 26.18 24.22
CA ILE A 278 18.06 26.03 22.79
C ILE A 278 17.17 27.17 22.31
N ASP A 279 17.57 27.84 21.23
CA ASP A 279 16.78 28.88 20.56
C ASP A 279 15.33 28.39 20.27
N PRO A 280 14.29 29.08 20.77
CA PRO A 280 12.89 28.75 20.49
C PRO A 280 12.56 28.56 19.01
N GLY A 281 13.23 29.27 18.09
CA GLY A 281 13.05 29.15 16.64
C GLY A 281 13.52 27.81 16.08
N ARG A 282 14.35 27.06 16.82
CA ARG A 282 14.82 25.72 16.47
C ARG A 282 13.92 24.61 17.02
N VAL A 283 12.94 24.93 17.86
CA VAL A 283 12.07 23.96 18.56
C VAL A 283 10.67 23.95 17.96
N LEU A 284 10.41 22.94 17.13
CA LEU A 284 9.10 22.65 16.53
C LEU A 284 8.29 21.74 17.46
N THR A 285 6.97 21.84 17.42
CA THR A 285 6.05 21.00 18.21
C THR A 285 4.98 20.34 17.35
N GLU A 286 4.56 19.16 17.79
CA GLU A 286 3.38 18.45 17.32
C GLU A 286 2.59 18.00 18.57
N GLU A 287 1.43 18.62 18.80
CA GLU A 287 0.70 18.53 20.07
C GLU A 287 -0.62 17.73 19.99
N SER A 288 -0.90 17.08 18.86
CA SER A 288 -2.17 16.37 18.62
C SER A 288 -2.08 14.87 18.87
N ALA A 289 -0.88 14.28 18.82
CA ALA A 289 -0.71 12.85 18.86
C ALA A 289 -0.98 12.21 20.23
N SER A 290 -1.91 11.26 20.30
CA SER A 290 -2.22 10.50 21.52
C SER A 290 -1.68 9.05 21.50
N SER A 291 -0.86 8.70 20.51
CA SER A 291 -0.29 7.36 20.33
C SER A 291 0.99 7.42 19.50
N THR A 292 1.78 6.34 19.46
CA THR A 292 2.98 6.26 18.62
C THR A 292 2.65 6.41 17.13
N ILE A 293 1.56 5.78 16.67
CA ILE A 293 1.00 5.98 15.33
C ILE A 293 0.68 7.46 15.10
N GLY A 294 0.05 8.11 16.08
CA GLY A 294 -0.24 9.53 16.06
C GLY A 294 1.03 10.37 15.91
N ASN A 295 2.11 10.05 16.64
CA ASN A 295 3.37 10.78 16.57
C ASN A 295 3.95 10.74 15.15
N ALA A 296 3.94 9.56 14.51
CA ALA A 296 4.42 9.41 13.13
C ALA A 296 3.57 10.22 12.13
N LEU A 297 2.24 10.09 12.21
CA LEU A 297 1.30 10.77 11.32
C LEU A 297 1.31 12.29 11.49
N GLY A 298 1.43 12.78 12.72
CA GLY A 298 1.47 14.21 13.03
C GLY A 298 2.82 14.85 12.70
N SER A 299 3.92 14.13 12.91
CA SER A 299 5.27 14.67 12.72
C SER A 299 5.59 14.93 11.25
N LEU A 300 5.24 14.02 10.34
CA LEU A 300 5.63 14.12 8.93
C LEU A 300 5.14 15.40 8.23
N PRO A 301 3.89 15.86 8.42
CA PRO A 301 3.44 17.17 7.93
C PRO A 301 4.25 18.34 8.48
N VAL A 302 4.67 18.30 9.75
CA VAL A 302 5.51 19.35 10.35
C VAL A 302 6.89 19.36 9.69
N LEU A 303 7.50 18.19 9.49
CA LEU A 303 8.79 18.06 8.81
C LEU A 303 8.73 18.57 7.37
N ARG A 304 7.68 18.22 6.64
CA ARG A 304 7.45 18.69 5.26
C ARG A 304 7.33 20.21 5.19
N ARG A 305 6.55 20.83 6.09
CA ARG A 305 6.41 22.30 6.17
C ARG A 305 7.72 22.98 6.55
N ALA A 306 8.55 22.34 7.37
CA ALA A 306 9.85 22.85 7.77
C ALA A 306 10.91 22.80 6.65
N GLY A 307 10.62 22.14 5.53
CA GLY A 307 11.53 22.05 4.37
C GLY A 307 12.77 21.19 4.60
N VAL A 308 12.76 20.33 5.62
CA VAL A 308 13.89 19.45 5.94
C VAL A 308 13.91 18.21 5.06
N THR A 309 15.10 17.65 4.86
CA THR A 309 15.31 16.47 4.01
C THR A 309 15.73 15.23 4.77
N THR A 310 16.22 15.40 5.99
CA THR A 310 16.69 14.32 6.87
C THR A 310 16.11 14.44 8.26
N TYR A 311 15.79 13.31 8.89
CA TYR A 311 15.41 13.27 10.30
C TYR A 311 16.05 12.10 11.03
N ALA A 312 16.28 12.26 12.32
CA ALA A 312 16.65 11.18 13.24
C ALA A 312 15.60 11.05 14.35
N LEU A 313 15.20 9.84 14.70
CA LEU A 313 14.29 9.62 15.84
C LEU A 313 15.07 9.57 17.15
N VAL A 314 14.57 10.24 18.18
CA VAL A 314 15.13 10.25 19.53
C VAL A 314 14.13 9.64 20.51
N SER A 315 14.49 8.52 21.11
CA SER A 315 13.65 7.82 22.09
C SER A 315 14.46 6.80 22.91
N ASP A 316 13.80 6.10 23.82
CA ASP A 316 14.38 4.96 24.51
C ASP A 316 14.62 3.78 23.55
N ALA A 317 15.71 3.05 23.74
CA ALA A 317 16.12 1.92 22.91
C ALA A 317 15.00 0.90 22.69
N SER A 318 14.25 0.56 23.75
CA SER A 318 13.14 -0.40 23.66
C SER A 318 11.98 0.04 22.77
N HIS A 319 11.92 1.32 22.40
CA HIS A 319 10.84 1.91 21.63
C HIS A 319 11.22 2.16 20.16
N LEU A 320 12.51 2.32 19.87
CA LEU A 320 12.99 2.86 18.60
C LEU A 320 12.65 1.99 17.38
N ARG A 321 12.70 0.65 17.48
CA ARG A 321 12.39 -0.21 16.32
C ARG A 321 10.97 0.01 15.83
N ARG A 322 10.00 -0.05 16.75
CA ARG A 322 8.59 0.17 16.42
C ARG A 322 8.38 1.58 15.85
N ALA A 323 8.85 2.60 16.55
CA ALA A 323 8.66 3.97 16.13
C ALA A 323 9.26 4.24 14.74
N GLN A 324 10.46 3.71 14.45
CA GLN A 324 11.09 3.89 13.14
C GLN A 324 10.26 3.28 12.01
N VAL A 325 9.70 2.08 12.23
CA VAL A 325 8.82 1.43 11.25
C VAL A 325 7.54 2.23 11.04
N GLU A 326 6.93 2.76 12.10
CA GLU A 326 5.73 3.59 12.02
C GLU A 326 5.99 4.90 11.27
N PHE A 327 7.14 5.56 11.47
CA PHE A 327 7.52 6.75 10.71
C PHE A 327 7.71 6.45 9.22
N TRP A 328 8.35 5.31 8.88
CA TRP A 328 8.44 4.89 7.47
C TRP A 328 7.06 4.55 6.88
N ALA A 329 6.17 3.94 7.67
CA ALA A 329 4.80 3.65 7.22
C ALA A 329 3.97 4.92 7.03
N ALA A 330 4.12 5.93 7.89
CA ALA A 330 3.50 7.25 7.72
C ALA A 330 4.01 7.95 6.46
N GLN A 331 5.31 7.88 6.20
CA GLN A 331 5.87 8.37 4.94
C GLN A 331 5.24 7.66 3.74
N LEU A 332 5.21 6.32 3.76
CA LEU A 332 4.60 5.51 2.71
C LEU A 332 3.12 5.88 2.49
N GLN A 333 2.37 6.12 3.57
CA GLN A 333 0.96 6.51 3.48
C GLN A 333 0.79 7.83 2.74
N ILE A 334 1.59 8.85 3.09
CA ILE A 334 1.52 10.16 2.43
C ILE A 334 1.92 10.02 0.97
N GLU A 335 3.03 9.33 0.70
CA GLU A 335 3.55 9.17 -0.65
C GLU A 335 2.55 8.46 -1.56
N THR A 336 1.99 7.34 -1.13
CA THR A 336 1.00 6.59 -1.91
C THR A 336 -0.35 7.29 -1.99
N GLY A 337 -0.79 7.96 -0.93
CA GLY A 337 -2.05 8.69 -0.88
C GLY A 337 -2.07 9.95 -1.75
N GLU A 338 -0.94 10.66 -1.83
CA GLU A 338 -0.80 11.88 -2.66
C GLU A 338 -0.16 11.59 -4.03
N ASN A 339 0.33 10.37 -4.26
CA ASN A 339 1.11 10.00 -5.45
C ASN A 339 2.33 10.93 -5.64
N VAL A 340 3.07 11.18 -4.55
CA VAL A 340 4.28 12.01 -4.51
C VAL A 340 5.41 11.24 -3.83
N GLN A 341 6.65 11.49 -4.21
CA GLN A 341 7.81 11.00 -3.44
C GLN A 341 8.29 12.11 -2.51
N LEU A 342 8.29 11.86 -1.21
CA LEU A 342 8.82 12.83 -0.25
C LEU A 342 10.34 12.79 -0.31
N LYS A 343 10.96 13.97 -0.40
CA LYS A 343 12.42 14.12 -0.27
C LYS A 343 12.85 14.15 1.20
N LEU A 344 12.31 13.23 1.98
CA LEU A 344 12.55 13.09 3.42
C LEU A 344 13.10 11.69 3.68
N ARG A 345 14.23 11.57 4.39
CA ARG A 345 14.81 10.28 4.78
C ARG A 345 15.11 10.22 6.27
N SER A 346 14.85 9.07 6.90
CA SER A 346 15.45 8.78 8.20
C SER A 346 16.94 8.52 8.01
N VAL A 347 17.78 9.17 8.79
CA VAL A 347 19.23 8.93 8.81
C VAL A 347 19.65 7.94 9.89
N GLY A 348 18.72 7.57 10.76
CA GLY A 348 18.96 6.64 11.85
C GLY A 348 18.16 7.01 13.09
N VAL A 349 18.56 6.39 14.20
CA VAL A 349 17.96 6.61 15.51
C VAL A 349 19.04 6.93 16.54
N LEU A 350 18.71 7.87 17.43
CA LEU A 350 19.50 8.25 18.60
C LEU A 350 18.78 7.74 19.85
N GLY A 351 19.44 6.91 20.63
CA GLY A 351 18.79 6.16 21.71
C GLY A 351 19.36 6.38 23.09
N PHE A 352 18.47 6.38 24.09
CA PHE A 352 18.86 6.14 25.48
C PHE A 352 18.78 4.64 25.79
N ASN A 353 19.81 4.06 26.39
CA ASN A 353 19.78 2.65 26.78
C ASN A 353 18.95 2.44 28.05
N ASN A 354 17.68 2.07 27.88
CA ASN A 354 16.78 1.74 28.99
C ASN A 354 16.74 0.24 29.34
N TYR A 355 17.66 -0.57 28.82
CA TYR A 355 17.83 -1.98 29.20
C TYR A 355 18.77 -2.17 30.40
N GLY A 356 19.45 -1.10 30.84
CA GLY A 356 20.46 -1.18 31.89
C GLY A 356 21.60 -2.11 31.47
N GLN A 357 21.91 -3.10 32.30
CA GLN A 357 22.93 -4.12 32.01
C GLN A 357 22.45 -5.23 31.06
N LYS A 358 21.15 -5.30 30.75
CA LYS A 358 20.62 -6.32 29.84
C LYS A 358 21.01 -6.00 28.39
N ALA A 359 21.13 -7.03 27.58
CA ALA A 359 21.35 -6.89 26.15
C ALA A 359 20.23 -6.06 25.50
N VAL A 360 20.62 -5.13 24.63
CA VAL A 360 19.70 -4.24 23.92
C VAL A 360 18.93 -5.06 22.87
N ALA A 361 17.64 -5.33 23.13
CA ALA A 361 16.85 -6.23 22.29
C ALA A 361 16.65 -5.76 20.84
N THR A 362 16.84 -4.46 20.56
CA THR A 362 16.78 -3.95 19.18
C THR A 362 17.98 -4.36 18.33
N ALA A 363 19.10 -4.78 18.93
CA ALA A 363 20.25 -5.31 18.19
C ALA A 363 20.00 -6.74 17.68
N ALA A 364 19.16 -7.51 18.34
CA ALA A 364 18.81 -8.88 17.98
C ALA A 364 17.61 -8.95 17.01
N PRO A 365 17.39 -10.06 16.29
CA PRO A 365 16.20 -10.24 15.47
C PRO A 365 14.89 -10.03 16.24
N VAL A 366 13.88 -9.48 15.58
CA VAL A 366 12.55 -9.25 16.17
C VAL A 366 11.87 -10.59 16.50
N THR A 367 11.20 -10.65 17.64
CA THR A 367 10.40 -11.82 18.02
C THR A 367 9.13 -11.90 17.16
N ALA A 368 8.54 -13.10 17.04
CA ALA A 368 7.28 -13.28 16.32
C ALA A 368 6.13 -12.44 16.92
N LEU A 369 6.06 -12.34 18.26
CA LEU A 369 5.05 -11.56 18.96
C LEU A 369 5.21 -10.06 18.67
N THR A 370 6.43 -9.53 18.80
CA THR A 370 6.72 -8.12 18.51
C THR A 370 6.45 -7.79 17.04
N ARG A 371 6.86 -8.66 16.10
CA ARG A 371 6.57 -8.49 14.67
C ARG A 371 5.07 -8.41 14.40
N LYS A 372 4.27 -9.31 14.99
CA LYS A 372 2.81 -9.30 14.84
C LYS A 372 2.18 -8.00 15.37
N ALA A 373 2.68 -7.50 16.51
CA ALA A 373 2.22 -6.23 17.08
C ALA A 373 2.51 -5.05 16.13
N ILE A 374 3.77 -4.89 15.69
CA ILE A 374 4.17 -3.82 14.76
C ILE A 374 3.38 -3.90 13.44
N VAL A 375 3.16 -5.11 12.89
CA VAL A 375 2.37 -5.26 11.67
C VAL A 375 0.92 -4.82 11.85
N THR A 376 0.33 -5.07 13.02
CA THR A 376 -1.05 -4.66 13.32
C THR A 376 -1.17 -3.13 13.42
N GLU A 377 -0.18 -2.49 14.06
CA GLU A 377 -0.07 -1.03 14.12
C GLU A 377 0.12 -0.42 12.72
N VAL A 378 1.03 -0.98 11.91
CA VAL A 378 1.26 -0.55 10.52
C VAL A 378 0.02 -0.73 9.64
N ALA A 379 -0.70 -1.85 9.77
CA ALA A 379 -1.95 -2.07 9.04
C ALA A 379 -3.00 -1.00 9.38
N THR A 380 -3.08 -0.61 10.65
CA THR A 380 -3.96 0.47 11.12
C THR A 380 -3.53 1.81 10.56
N LEU A 381 -2.24 2.13 10.66
CA LEU A 381 -1.65 3.36 10.15
C LEU A 381 -1.92 3.52 8.66
N LEU A 382 -1.66 2.48 7.86
CA LEU A 382 -1.87 2.48 6.41
C LEU A 382 -3.35 2.37 5.99
N ARG A 383 -4.30 2.29 6.94
CA ARG A 383 -5.74 2.09 6.69
C ARG A 383 -6.04 0.77 5.93
N LEU A 384 -5.27 -0.27 6.20
CA LEU A 384 -5.35 -1.59 5.58
C LEU A 384 -5.84 -2.68 6.53
N THR A 385 -6.36 -2.34 7.72
CA THR A 385 -6.83 -3.31 8.72
C THR A 385 -7.80 -4.33 8.16
N GLN A 386 -8.75 -3.91 7.31
CA GLN A 386 -9.70 -4.83 6.68
C GLN A 386 -9.00 -5.84 5.76
N GLN A 387 -8.13 -5.37 4.87
CA GLN A 387 -7.43 -6.19 3.89
C GLN A 387 -6.41 -7.12 4.56
N TYR A 388 -5.74 -6.63 5.61
CA TYR A 388 -4.87 -7.42 6.46
C TYR A 388 -5.63 -8.56 7.13
N ASN A 389 -6.75 -8.26 7.81
CA ASN A 389 -7.56 -9.27 8.50
C ASN A 389 -8.17 -10.30 7.55
N GLN A 390 -8.55 -9.90 6.33
CA GLN A 390 -9.04 -10.83 5.30
C GLN A 390 -7.96 -11.78 4.77
N ALA A 391 -6.68 -11.45 4.96
CA ALA A 391 -5.54 -12.20 4.42
C ALA A 391 -4.76 -13.01 5.47
N LEU A 392 -5.05 -12.82 6.77
CA LEU A 392 -4.55 -13.66 7.86
C LEU A 392 -5.04 -15.09 7.68
#